data_AF-A0A427UG43-F1
#
_entry.id   AF-A0A427UG43-F1
#
_cell.length_a   1.000
_cell.length_b   1.000
_cell.length_c   1.000
_cell.angle_alpha   90.00
_cell.angle_beta   90.00
_cell.angle_gamma   90.00
#
_symmetry.space_group_name_H-M   'P 1'
#
loop_
_entity.id
_entity.type
_entity.pdbx_description
1 polymer ?
#
loop_
_entity_poly.entity_id
_entity_poly.type
_entity_poly.pdbx_seq_one_letter_code
_entity_poly.pdbx_strand_id
1 'polypeptide(L)'
;VEVVPRPPAFEVKNEQLFFRVVEAAFGQRRKKMKNALTKFNPPLANQESILRLIPEDFLGKRAEQLFPEDFATISNILYEARDD
;
A
#
# COMPACT_ATOMS: atom_id res chain seq x y z
N VAL A 1 4.99 25.26 -12.85
CA VAL A 1 5.33 23.86 -13.16
C VAL A 1 4.37 23.42 -14.25
N GLU A 2 4.88 23.03 -15.41
CA GLU A 2 4.07 22.47 -16.49
C GLU A 2 4.06 20.94 -16.31
N VAL A 3 2.88 20.31 -16.43
CA VAL A 3 2.69 18.88 -16.18
C VAL A 3 2.11 18.25 -17.44
N VAL A 4 2.77 17.23 -17.98
CA VAL A 4 2.34 16.54 -19.20
C VAL A 4 1.86 15.14 -18.82
N PRO A 5 0.67 14.69 -19.27
CA PRO A 5 0.19 13.35 -18.96
C PRO A 5 1.16 12.28 -19.45
N ARG A 6 1.46 11.30 -18.58
CA ARG A 6 2.23 10.10 -18.91
C ARG A 6 1.44 8.87 -18.48
N PRO A 7 1.47 7.77 -19.23
CA PRO A 7 0.95 6.50 -18.73
C PRO A 7 1.63 6.10 -17.41
N PRO A 8 0.91 5.45 -16.50
CA PRO A 8 1.47 5.02 -15.22
C PRO A 8 2.60 3.99 -15.46
N ALA A 9 3.65 4.07 -14.63
CA ALA A 9 4.79 3.15 -14.71
C ALA A 9 4.51 1.78 -14.05
N PHE A 10 3.36 1.65 -13.40
CA PHE A 10 2.94 0.46 -12.65
C PHE A 10 1.45 0.19 -12.85
N GLU A 11 1.07 -1.07 -12.68
CA GLU A 11 -0.31 -1.51 -12.78
C GLU A 11 -0.94 -1.65 -11.39
N VAL A 12 -2.19 -1.19 -11.28
CA VAL A 12 -2.98 -1.26 -10.05
C VAL A 12 -4.29 -1.97 -10.36
N LYS A 13 -4.59 -3.03 -9.62
CA LYS A 13 -5.84 -3.81 -9.78
C LYS A 13 -7.07 -3.05 -9.30
N ASN A 14 -6.89 -2.22 -8.26
CA ASN A 14 -7.96 -1.39 -7.70
C ASN A 14 -7.40 -0.03 -7.27
N GLU A 15 -7.68 1.01 -8.06
CA GLU A 15 -7.19 2.37 -7.80
C GLU A 15 -7.67 2.93 -6.45
N GLN A 16 -8.93 2.66 -6.08
CA GLN A 16 -9.48 3.15 -4.81
C GLN A 16 -8.76 2.54 -3.60
N LEU A 17 -8.40 1.26 -3.66
CA LEU A 17 -7.62 0.61 -2.63
C LEU A 17 -6.19 1.16 -2.58
N PHE A 18 -5.56 1.35 -3.75
CA PHE A 18 -4.23 1.96 -3.83
C PHE A 18 -4.20 3.33 -3.15
N PHE A 19 -5.10 4.24 -3.51
CA PHE A 19 -5.14 5.56 -2.90
C PHE A 19 -5.39 5.49 -1.39
N ARG A 20 -6.26 4.60 -0.91
CA ARG A 20 -6.45 4.41 0.53
C ARG A 20 -5.17 3.93 1.22
N VAL A 21 -4.43 3.00 0.61
CA VAL A 21 -3.15 2.50 1.17
C VAL A 21 -2.14 3.64 1.27
N VAL A 22 -2.03 4.44 0.21
CA VAL A 22 -1.17 5.63 0.18
C VAL A 22 -1.59 6.62 1.27
N GLU A 23 -2.87 6.96 1.37
CA GLU A 23 -3.42 7.85 2.39
C GLU A 23 -3.14 7.35 3.82
N ALA A 24 -3.34 6.06 4.07
CA ALA A 24 -3.08 5.46 5.39
C ALA A 24 -1.58 5.49 5.74
N ALA A 25 -0.72 5.23 4.76
CA ALA A 25 0.73 5.26 4.92
C ALA A 25 1.23 6.68 5.25
N PHE A 26 0.79 7.69 4.49
CA PHE A 26 1.22 9.08 4.68
C PHE A 26 0.52 9.77 5.85
N GLY A 27 -0.73 9.40 6.16
CA GLY A 27 -1.42 9.82 7.38
C GLY A 27 -0.68 9.39 8.65
N GLN A 28 0.10 8.31 8.56
CA GLN A 28 0.98 7.82 9.62
C GLN A 28 2.47 7.92 9.26
N ARG A 29 2.90 9.01 8.61
CA ARG A 29 4.26 9.22 8.09
C ARG A 29 5.44 8.75 8.97
N ARG A 30 5.32 8.83 10.30
CA ARG A 30 6.37 8.42 11.28
C ARG A 30 6.37 6.93 11.64
N LYS A 31 5.42 6.15 11.12
CA LYS A 31 5.27 4.73 11.40
C LYS A 31 5.74 3.92 10.20
N LYS A 32 6.31 2.74 10.48
CA LYS A 32 6.60 1.73 9.47
C LYS A 32 5.30 1.27 8.79
N MET A 33 5.39 0.82 7.54
CA MET A 33 4.24 0.36 6.77
C MET A 33 3.43 -0.71 7.49
N LYS A 34 4.07 -1.66 8.16
CA LYS A 34 3.38 -2.67 8.99
C LYS A 34 2.36 -2.05 9.96
N ASN A 35 2.74 -0.96 10.62
CA ASN A 35 1.90 -0.28 11.60
C ASN A 35 0.82 0.57 10.95
N ALA A 36 1.12 1.19 9.80
CA ALA A 36 0.15 1.96 9.03
C ALA A 36 -0.97 1.04 8.50
N LEU A 37 -0.60 -0.11 7.93
CA LEU A 37 -1.53 -1.14 7.44
C LEU A 37 -2.34 -1.79 8.57
N THR A 38 -1.76 -1.95 9.76
CA THR A 38 -2.49 -2.46 10.93
C THR A 38 -3.62 -1.53 11.38
N LYS A 39 -3.46 -0.23 11.16
CA LYS A 39 -4.45 0.79 11.50
C LYS A 39 -5.26 1.25 10.28
N PHE A 40 -5.20 0.48 9.20
CA PHE A 40 -5.94 0.71 7.98
C PHE A 40 -7.45 0.53 8.24
N ASN A 41 -8.28 1.39 7.64
CA ASN A 41 -9.72 1.32 7.76
C ASN A 41 -10.36 1.16 6.37
N PRO A 42 -11.22 0.15 6.12
CA PRO A 42 -11.67 -0.89 7.06
C PRO A 42 -10.55 -1.87 7.44
N PRO A 43 -10.61 -2.48 8.64
CA PRO A 43 -9.63 -3.45 9.09
C PRO A 43 -9.55 -4.63 8.12
N LEU A 44 -8.33 -5.10 7.89
CA LEU A 44 -8.07 -6.27 7.08
C LEU A 44 -8.53 -7.52 7.85
N ALA A 45 -9.43 -8.30 7.24
CA ALA A 45 -9.70 -9.65 7.73
C ALA A 45 -8.37 -10.44 7.70
N ASN A 46 -8.06 -11.21 8.75
CA ASN A 46 -6.80 -11.97 8.84
C ASN A 46 -5.54 -11.13 8.60
N GLN A 47 -5.48 -9.94 9.20
CA GLN A 47 -4.40 -8.98 9.04
C GLN A 47 -2.98 -9.59 9.14
N GLU A 48 -2.76 -10.52 10.07
CA GLU A 48 -1.45 -11.14 10.22
C GLU A 48 -1.08 -12.03 9.03
N SER A 49 -2.03 -12.80 8.49
CA SER A 49 -1.83 -13.62 7.30
C SER A 49 -1.54 -12.76 6.08
N ILE A 50 -2.28 -11.66 5.91
CA ILE A 50 -2.10 -10.73 4.80
C ILE A 50 -0.75 -10.01 4.88
N LEU A 51 -0.34 -9.59 6.08
CA LEU A 51 0.98 -8.97 6.27
C LEU A 51 2.11 -9.93 5.88
N ARG A 52 1.96 -11.25 6.08
CA ARG A 52 2.97 -12.24 5.65
C ARG A 52 3.10 -12.36 4.13
N LEU A 53 2.08 -11.95 3.36
CA LEU A 53 2.14 -11.93 1.89
C LEU A 53 2.94 -10.73 1.37
N ILE A 54 3.07 -9.67 2.18
CA ILE A 54 3.80 -8.46 1.79
C ILE A 54 5.29 -8.64 2.09
N PRO A 55 6.20 -8.30 1.15
CA PRO A 55 7.63 -8.35 1.39
C PRO A 55 8.06 -7.59 2.65
N GLU A 56 8.86 -8.22 3.52
CA GLU A 56 9.33 -7.61 4.77
C GLU A 56 10.14 -6.33 4.54
N ASP A 57 10.82 -6.20 3.39
CA ASP A 57 11.53 -4.98 3.00
C ASP A 57 10.59 -3.77 2.89
N PHE A 58 9.35 -3.98 2.46
CA PHE A 58 8.35 -2.92 2.38
C PHE A 58 7.74 -2.63 3.74
N LEU A 59 7.44 -3.68 4.51
CA LEU A 59 6.85 -3.56 5.85
C LEU A 59 7.77 -2.84 6.85
N GLY A 60 9.08 -3.00 6.68
CA GLY A 60 10.11 -2.38 7.51
C GLY A 60 10.34 -0.89 7.24
N LYS A 61 9.94 -0.40 6.06
CA LYS A 61 10.13 0.98 5.60
C LYS A 61 8.98 1.90 6.01
N ARG A 62 9.24 3.20 6.02
CA ARG A 62 8.22 4.26 6.15
C ARG A 62 7.70 4.64 4.76
N ALA A 63 6.52 5.26 4.72
CA ALA A 63 5.88 5.68 3.47
C ALA A 63 6.81 6.53 2.57
N GLU A 64 7.58 7.44 3.17
CA GLU A 64 8.53 8.32 2.47
C GLU A 64 9.77 7.60 1.89
N GLN A 65 9.99 6.32 2.24
CA GLN A 65 11.11 5.51 1.77
C GLN A 65 10.71 4.53 0.66
N LEU A 66 9.43 4.52 0.28
CA LEU A 66 8.86 3.65 -0.73
C LEU A 66 8.56 4.43 -2.01
N PHE A 67 8.65 3.74 -3.13
CA PHE A 67 8.28 4.26 -4.43
C PHE A 67 6.80 3.97 -4.74
N PRO A 68 6.17 4.73 -5.66
CA PRO A 68 4.80 4.49 -6.10
C PRO A 68 4.50 3.03 -6.51
N GLU A 69 5.47 2.39 -7.16
CA GLU A 69 5.45 0.99 -7.59
C GLU A 69 5.32 0.02 -6.39
N ASP A 70 5.95 0.35 -5.26
CA ASP A 70 5.88 -0.45 -4.03
C ASP A 70 4.46 -0.40 -3.44
N PHE A 71 3.84 0.79 -3.46
CA PHE A 71 2.45 0.97 -3.02
C PHE A 71 1.48 0.19 -3.91
N ALA A 72 1.71 0.18 -5.23
CA ALA A 72 0.92 -0.59 -6.18
C ALA A 72 1.01 -2.10 -5.89
N THR A 73 2.23 -2.59 -5.63
CA THR A 73 2.46 -3.97 -5.24
C THR A 73 1.71 -4.34 -3.96
N ILE A 74 1.82 -3.51 -2.91
CA ILE A 74 1.11 -3.71 -1.65
C ILE A 74 -0.40 -3.72 -1.90
N SER A 75 -0.94 -2.73 -2.62
CA SER A 75 -2.38 -2.65 -2.88
C SER A 75 -2.91 -3.84 -3.68
N ASN A 76 -2.12 -4.37 -4.61
CA ASN A 76 -2.51 -5.53 -5.42
C ASN A 76 -2.56 -6.81 -4.56
N ILE A 77 -1.57 -7.01 -3.68
CA ILE A 77 -1.59 -8.13 -2.70
C ILE A 77 -2.81 -8.02 -1.77
N LEU A 78 -3.10 -6.81 -1.28
CA LEU A 78 -4.28 -6.57 -0.42
C LEU A 78 -5.60 -6.80 -1.16
N TYR A 79 -5.63 -6.56 -2.47
CA TYR A 79 -6.81 -6.79 -3.29
C TYR A 79 -7.03 -8.29 -3.50
N GLU A 80 -5.99 -9.04 -3.86
CA GLU A 80 -6.04 -10.49 -4.04
C GLU A 80 -6.48 -11.20 -2.75
N ALA A 81 -5.88 -10.84 -1.61
CA ALA A 81 -6.20 -11.46 -0.33
C ALA A 81 -7.61 -11.11 0.23
N ARG A 82 -8.39 -10.28 -0.47
CA ARG A 82 -9.80 -10.00 -0.17
C ARG A 82 -10.76 -10.74 -1.09
N ASP A 83 -10.29 -11.20 -2.25
CA ASP A 83 -11.06 -11.92 -3.26
C ASP A 83 -11.02 -13.44 -3.04
N ASP A 84 -10.05 -13.94 -2.25
CA ASP A 84 -9.99 -15.27 -1.63
C ASP A 84 -10.76 -15.34 -0.29
#